data_AF-A0A8T6ZT85-F1
#
_entry.id   AF-A0A8T6ZT85-F1
#
_cell.length_a   1.000
_cell.length_b   1.000
_cell.length_c   1.000
_cell.angle_alpha   90.00
_cell.angle_beta   90.00
_cell.angle_gamma   90.00
#
_symmetry.space_group_name_H-M   'P 1'
#
loop_
_entity.id
_entity.type
_entity.pdbx_description
1 polymer ?
#
loop_
_entity_poly.entity_id
_entity_poly.type
_entity_poly.pdbx_seq_one_letter_code
_entity_poly.pdbx_strand_id
1 'polypeptide(L)'
;MLNAITNLWTARVLVIIGFLAGYGSVGSTFEHIGDDRFLPTHVWYHFFREGMGDVATMAAILVILFAAPRFRTPVTWWLMLILMLGFYGPFWMGMPFMTELAAPSMNAEIIHLSMAIPAFLGCFLAYRHFAEPAQLATDFG
;
A
#
# COMPACT_ATOMS: atom_id res chain seq x y z
N MET A 1 3.67 7.74 -26.94
CA MET A 1 2.75 7.81 -25.77
C MET A 1 2.56 6.47 -25.06
N LEU A 2 2.45 5.32 -25.74
CA LEU A 2 2.36 3.98 -25.10
C LEU A 2 3.53 3.62 -24.15
N ASN A 3 4.74 4.15 -24.39
CA ASN A 3 5.92 3.85 -23.55
C ASN A 3 5.87 4.48 -22.15
N ALA A 4 5.10 5.55 -21.93
CA ALA A 4 5.01 6.19 -20.62
C ALA A 4 4.13 5.39 -19.64
N ILE A 5 2.96 4.91 -20.10
CA ILE A 5 2.01 4.16 -19.27
C ILE A 5 2.56 2.79 -18.89
N THR A 6 3.41 2.23 -19.74
CA THR A 6 3.96 0.90 -19.55
C THR A 6 5.24 0.91 -18.69
N ASN A 7 5.92 2.04 -18.51
CA ASN A 7 7.16 2.10 -17.73
C ASN A 7 6.93 1.78 -16.24
N LEU A 8 7.83 0.99 -15.65
CA LEU A 8 7.81 0.66 -14.21
C LEU A 8 7.86 1.91 -13.33
N TRP A 9 8.46 3.00 -13.80
CA TRP A 9 8.45 4.27 -13.09
C TRP A 9 7.04 4.84 -12.90
N THR A 10 6.14 4.67 -13.86
CA THR A 10 4.75 5.10 -13.72
C THR A 10 4.05 4.33 -12.61
N ALA A 11 4.25 3.02 -12.57
CA ALA A 11 3.75 2.18 -11.48
C ALA A 11 4.29 2.63 -10.11
N ARG A 12 5.60 2.92 -10.02
CA ARG A 12 6.24 3.44 -8.80
C ARG A 12 5.64 4.75 -8.33
N VAL A 13 5.52 5.72 -9.23
CA VAL A 13 4.97 7.04 -8.91
C VAL A 13 3.53 6.93 -8.43
N LEU A 14 2.70 6.10 -9.08
CA LEU A 14 1.32 5.89 -8.66
C LEU A 14 1.21 5.28 -7.26
N VAL A 15 2.03 4.27 -6.93
CA VAL A 15 2.07 3.71 -5.57
C VAL A 15 2.50 4.74 -4.54
N ILE A 16 3.54 5.52 -4.85
CA ILE A 16 4.01 6.60 -3.96
C ILE A 16 2.92 7.65 -3.75
N ILE A 17 2.20 8.05 -4.80
CA ILE A 17 1.09 9.01 -4.69
C ILE A 17 0.01 8.46 -3.76
N GLY A 18 -0.38 7.18 -3.91
CA GLY A 18 -1.37 6.56 -3.02
C GLY A 18 -0.93 6.54 -1.56
N PHE A 19 0.35 6.25 -1.31
CA PHE A 19 0.93 6.30 0.03
C PHE A 19 0.99 7.71 0.61
N LEU A 20 1.35 8.71 -0.19
CA LEU A 20 1.41 10.11 0.26
C LEU A 20 0.03 10.71 0.48
N ALA A 21 -0.99 10.31 -0.28
CA ALA A 21 -2.37 10.72 -0.05
C ALA A 21 -2.87 10.30 1.36
N GLY A 22 -2.32 9.20 1.89
CA GLY A 22 -2.61 8.71 3.23
C GLY A 22 -1.74 9.28 4.34
N TYR A 23 -0.72 10.08 4.00
CA TYR A 23 0.25 10.58 4.98
C TYR A 23 -0.40 11.40 6.10
N GLY A 24 -1.45 12.17 5.79
CA GLY A 24 -2.22 12.91 6.80
C GLY A 24 -2.96 11.98 7.78
N SER A 25 -3.45 10.82 7.31
CA SER A 25 -4.12 9.84 8.16
C SER A 25 -3.11 9.12 9.07
N VAL A 26 -1.96 8.71 8.53
CA VAL A 26 -0.89 8.06 9.31
C VAL A 26 -0.23 9.06 10.27
N GLY A 27 -0.04 10.31 9.85
CA GLY A 27 0.48 11.39 10.70
C GLY A 27 -0.47 11.74 11.83
N SER A 28 -1.77 11.89 11.52
CA SER A 28 -2.82 12.06 12.53
C SER A 28 -2.81 10.94 13.54
N THR A 29 -2.65 9.69 13.08
CA THR A 29 -2.40 8.54 13.97
C THR A 29 -1.26 8.94 14.93
N PHE A 30 -0.03 9.18 14.48
CA PHE A 30 1.10 9.44 15.39
C PHE A 30 0.97 10.70 16.27
N GLU A 31 0.20 11.71 15.86
CA GLU A 31 -0.05 12.93 16.64
C GLU A 31 -0.88 12.70 17.92
N HIS A 32 -1.63 11.59 18.00
CA HIS A 32 -2.37 11.22 19.21
C HIS A 32 -1.49 10.56 20.29
N ILE A 33 -0.20 10.32 20.00
CA ILE A 33 0.78 9.88 20.99
C ILE A 33 1.05 11.02 21.98
N GLY A 34 0.48 10.90 23.16
CA GLY A 34 0.79 11.69 24.36
C GLY A 34 -0.39 12.54 24.78
N ASP A 35 -1.51 12.43 24.07
CA ASP A 35 -2.73 13.14 24.39
C ASP A 35 -3.50 12.40 25.48
N ASP A 36 -3.60 13.03 26.65
CA ASP A 36 -4.29 12.51 27.84
C ASP A 36 -5.76 12.18 27.57
N ARG A 37 -6.36 12.71 26.50
CA ARG A 37 -7.73 12.39 26.06
C ARG A 37 -7.89 10.98 25.50
N PHE A 38 -6.79 10.30 25.16
CA PHE A 38 -6.78 8.95 24.55
C PHE A 38 -6.23 7.86 25.50
N LEU A 39 -6.21 8.12 26.82
CA LEU A 39 -5.82 7.14 27.83
C LEU A 39 -6.98 6.18 28.12
N PRO A 40 -6.85 4.90 27.72
CA PRO A 40 -5.96 3.98 28.44
C PRO A 40 -4.91 3.29 27.57
N THR A 41 -3.87 2.74 28.20
CA THR A 41 -2.75 1.96 27.63
C THR A 41 -3.12 0.94 26.55
N HIS A 42 -4.34 0.42 26.56
CA HIS A 42 -4.84 -0.48 25.51
C HIS A 42 -4.98 0.21 24.15
N VAL A 43 -5.48 1.45 24.13
CA VAL A 43 -5.60 2.26 22.91
C VAL A 43 -4.23 2.49 22.29
N TRP A 44 -3.23 2.78 23.10
CA TRP A 44 -1.84 2.94 22.69
C TRP A 44 -1.22 1.67 22.09
N TYR A 45 -1.50 0.51 22.67
CA TYR A 45 -1.04 -0.75 22.10
C TYR A 45 -1.62 -1.00 20.70
N HIS A 46 -2.93 -0.80 20.54
CA HIS A 46 -3.61 -0.92 19.24
C HIS A 46 -3.05 0.05 18.22
N PHE A 47 -2.89 1.28 18.67
CA PHE A 47 -2.34 2.39 17.93
C PHE A 47 -0.92 2.10 17.38
N PHE A 48 0.02 1.69 18.23
CA PHE A 48 1.38 1.36 17.80
C PHE A 48 1.41 0.13 16.90
N ARG A 49 0.59 -0.88 17.20
CA ARG A 49 0.50 -2.10 16.40
C ARG A 49 0.02 -1.80 14.98
N GLU A 50 -1.01 -0.96 14.86
CA GLU A 50 -1.60 -0.57 13.58
C GLU A 50 -0.66 0.35 12.80
N GLY A 51 -0.17 1.43 13.41
CA GLY A 51 0.77 2.35 12.75
C GLY A 51 2.08 1.67 12.31
N MET A 52 2.65 0.79 13.13
CA MET A 52 3.86 0.05 12.74
C MET A 52 3.58 -1.02 11.68
N GLY A 53 2.41 -1.67 11.74
CA GLY A 53 1.96 -2.60 10.71
C GLY A 53 1.80 -1.92 9.35
N ASP A 54 1.23 -0.72 9.34
CA ASP A 54 1.05 0.11 8.16
C ASP A 54 2.40 0.51 7.54
N VAL A 55 3.30 1.08 8.36
CA VAL A 55 4.64 1.46 7.92
C VAL A 55 5.42 0.27 7.39
N ALA A 56 5.38 -0.88 8.08
CA ALA A 56 6.06 -2.10 7.64
C ALA A 56 5.50 -2.63 6.31
N THR A 57 4.17 -2.58 6.13
CA THR A 57 3.50 -3.01 4.90
C THR A 57 3.86 -2.11 3.73
N MET A 58 3.80 -0.78 3.93
CA MET A 58 4.23 0.21 2.93
C MET A 58 5.71 0.00 2.54
N ALA A 59 6.59 -0.19 3.53
CA ALA A 59 8.00 -0.46 3.29
C ALA A 59 8.22 -1.76 2.49
N ALA A 60 7.53 -2.84 2.83
CA ALA A 60 7.62 -4.11 2.10
C ALA A 60 7.16 -3.96 0.64
N ILE A 61 6.05 -3.25 0.40
CA ILE A 61 5.57 -2.93 -0.95
C ILE A 61 6.63 -2.14 -1.73
N LEU A 62 7.24 -1.11 -1.12
CA LEU A 62 8.31 -0.34 -1.77
C LEU A 62 9.54 -1.20 -2.06
N VAL A 63 9.96 -2.07 -1.14
CA VAL A 63 11.09 -2.99 -1.35
C VAL A 63 10.82 -3.89 -2.56
N ILE A 64 9.62 -4.47 -2.67
CA ILE A 64 9.25 -5.30 -3.81
C ILE A 64 9.25 -4.48 -5.11
N LEU A 65 8.62 -3.31 -5.11
CA LEU A 65 8.44 -2.47 -6.30
C LEU A 65 9.77 -1.89 -6.83
N PHE A 66 10.73 -1.67 -5.94
CA PHE A 66 12.08 -1.19 -6.27
C PHE A 66 13.12 -2.31 -6.35
N ALA A 67 12.74 -3.57 -6.14
CA ALA A 67 13.65 -4.70 -6.20
C ALA A 67 14.40 -4.76 -7.54
N ALA A 68 15.65 -5.27 -7.51
CA ALA A 68 16.42 -5.50 -8.73
C ALA A 68 15.72 -6.50 -9.66
N PRO A 69 15.92 -6.46 -10.99
CA PRO A 69 15.22 -7.32 -11.94
C PRO A 69 15.24 -8.82 -11.59
N ARG A 70 16.35 -9.34 -11.07
CA ARG A 70 16.49 -10.74 -10.63
C ARG A 70 15.52 -11.19 -9.54
N PHE A 71 14.93 -10.25 -8.80
CA PHE A 71 13.97 -10.54 -7.73
C PHE A 71 12.52 -10.28 -8.17
N ARG A 72 12.29 -9.70 -9.35
CA ARG A 72 10.95 -9.42 -9.88
C ARG A 72 10.42 -10.68 -10.55
N THR A 73 9.70 -11.45 -9.75
CA THR A 73 9.07 -12.70 -10.15
C THR A 73 7.55 -12.60 -10.00
N PRO A 74 6.77 -13.48 -10.65
CA PRO A 74 5.33 -13.48 -10.48
C PRO A 74 4.91 -13.64 -9.01
N VAL A 75 5.68 -14.43 -8.25
CA VAL A 75 5.47 -14.62 -6.80
C VAL A 75 5.61 -13.29 -6.05
N THR A 76 6.68 -12.53 -6.29
CA THR A 76 6.87 -11.24 -5.61
C THR A 76 5.80 -10.21 -5.98
N TRP A 77 5.25 -10.26 -7.20
CA TRP A 77 4.10 -9.43 -7.55
C TRP A 77 2.84 -9.82 -6.78
N TRP A 78 2.55 -11.13 -6.66
CA TRP A 78 1.43 -11.60 -5.84
C TRP A 78 1.58 -11.20 -4.38
N LEU A 79 2.79 -11.26 -3.82
CA LEU A 79 3.06 -10.77 -2.47
C LEU A 79 2.74 -9.27 -2.36
N MET A 80 3.16 -8.45 -3.32
CA MET A 80 2.81 -7.02 -3.33
C MET A 80 1.30 -6.79 -3.41
N LEU A 81 0.57 -7.55 -4.24
CA LEU A 81 -0.88 -7.44 -4.33
C LEU A 81 -1.57 -7.85 -3.03
N ILE A 82 -1.15 -8.95 -2.40
CA ILE A 82 -1.68 -9.41 -1.11
C ILE A 82 -1.44 -8.35 -0.03
N LEU A 83 -0.25 -7.75 0.02
CA LEU A 83 0.05 -6.66 0.94
C LEU A 83 -0.85 -5.45 0.69
N MET A 84 -1.10 -5.07 -0.57
CA MET A 84 -2.05 -3.98 -0.88
C MET A 84 -3.48 -4.29 -0.47
N LEU A 85 -3.95 -5.53 -0.68
CA LEU A 85 -5.27 -5.96 -0.23
C LEU A 85 -5.38 -5.96 1.29
N GLY A 86 -4.34 -6.41 2.00
CA GLY A 86 -4.29 -6.38 3.46
C GLY A 86 -4.24 -4.96 4.02
N PHE A 87 -3.56 -4.04 3.32
CA PHE A 87 -3.43 -2.65 3.73
C PHE A 87 -4.69 -1.83 3.48
N TYR A 88 -5.28 -1.92 2.29
CA TYR A 88 -6.46 -1.11 1.91
C TYR A 88 -7.80 -1.80 2.17
N GLY A 89 -7.83 -3.13 2.23
CA GLY A 89 -9.05 -3.91 2.48
C GLY A 89 -9.83 -3.51 3.73
N PRO A 90 -9.16 -3.22 4.88
CA PRO A 90 -9.84 -2.81 6.10
C PRO A 90 -10.75 -1.59 5.96
N PHE A 91 -10.53 -0.70 4.98
CA PHE A 91 -11.40 0.46 4.74
C PHE A 91 -12.85 0.10 4.41
N TRP A 92 -13.09 -1.09 3.85
CA TRP A 92 -14.41 -1.50 3.36
C TRP A 92 -14.86 -2.87 3.85
N MET A 93 -13.95 -3.72 4.30
CA MET A 93 -14.26 -5.12 4.63
C MET A 93 -15.29 -5.29 5.76
N GLY A 94 -15.36 -4.33 6.69
CA GLY A 94 -16.32 -4.36 7.80
C GLY A 94 -17.75 -3.92 7.43
N MET A 95 -17.89 -3.07 6.41
CA MET A 95 -19.15 -2.39 6.07
C MET A 95 -20.32 -3.35 5.72
N PRO A 96 -20.10 -4.46 5.00
CA PRO A 96 -21.18 -5.44 4.75
C PRO A 96 -21.74 -6.11 6.01
N PHE A 97 -21.00 -6.11 7.12
CA PHE A 97 -21.39 -6.76 8.38
C PHE A 97 -21.95 -5.77 9.40
N MET A 98 -21.33 -4.58 9.48
CA MET A 98 -21.71 -3.51 10.41
C MET A 98 -21.53 -2.16 9.71
N THR A 99 -22.62 -1.42 9.52
CA THR A 99 -22.59 -0.12 8.82
C THR A 99 -21.74 0.93 9.56
N GLU A 100 -21.56 0.78 10.86
CA GLU A 100 -20.74 1.61 11.73
C GLU A 100 -19.24 1.53 11.43
N LEU A 101 -18.82 0.50 10.69
CA LEU A 101 -17.43 0.34 10.22
C LEU A 101 -17.19 1.03 8.86
N ALA A 102 -18.19 1.71 8.29
CA ALA A 102 -18.01 2.53 7.11
C ALA A 102 -17.21 3.80 7.42
N ALA A 103 -16.68 4.44 6.36
CA ALA A 103 -16.03 5.74 6.51
C ALA A 103 -16.98 6.75 7.19
N PRO A 104 -16.50 7.55 8.18
CA PRO A 104 -17.35 8.41 9.01
C PRO A 104 -17.94 9.60 8.24
N SER A 105 -17.48 9.83 7.00
CA SER A 105 -18.00 10.87 6.11
C SER A 105 -17.62 10.57 4.67
N MET A 106 -18.29 11.22 3.72
CA MET A 106 -17.91 11.19 2.30
C MET A 106 -16.47 11.70 2.08
N ASN A 107 -16.01 12.66 2.88
CA ASN A 107 -14.63 13.15 2.79
C ASN A 107 -13.62 12.06 3.16
N ALA A 108 -13.89 11.28 4.21
CA ALA A 108 -13.04 10.14 4.58
C ALA A 108 -13.03 9.07 3.49
N GLU A 109 -14.18 8.79 2.88
CA GLU A 109 -14.27 7.86 1.74
C GLU A 109 -13.43 8.33 0.54
N ILE A 110 -13.50 9.63 0.20
CA ILE A 110 -12.66 10.21 -0.87
C ILE A 110 -11.17 10.05 -0.53
N ILE A 111 -10.76 10.23 0.73
CA ILE A 111 -9.38 10.00 1.17
C ILE A 111 -9.00 8.53 0.94
N HIS A 112 -9.79 7.58 1.42
CA HIS A 112 -9.54 6.14 1.22
C HIS A 112 -9.38 5.78 -0.25
N LEU A 113 -10.27 6.28 -1.12
CA LEU A 113 -10.20 6.07 -2.57
C LEU A 113 -8.96 6.73 -3.18
N SER A 114 -8.61 7.95 -2.75
CA SER A 114 -7.42 8.66 -3.24
C SER A 114 -6.11 7.96 -2.87
N MET A 115 -6.11 7.15 -1.80
CA MET A 115 -5.00 6.29 -1.41
C MET A 115 -4.98 5.00 -2.23
N ALA A 116 -6.10 4.27 -2.23
CA ALA A 116 -6.17 2.92 -2.77
C ALA A 116 -6.11 2.89 -4.31
N ILE A 117 -6.86 3.74 -5.00
CA ILE A 117 -6.95 3.73 -6.47
C ILE A 117 -5.57 3.85 -7.13
N PRO A 118 -4.77 4.91 -6.87
CA PRO A 118 -3.46 5.03 -7.52
C PRO A 118 -2.52 3.89 -7.12
N ALA A 119 -2.56 3.41 -5.87
CA ALA A 119 -1.73 2.29 -5.44
C ALA A 119 -2.06 0.99 -6.19
N PHE A 120 -3.34 0.62 -6.30
CA PHE A 120 -3.75 -0.56 -7.05
C PHE A 120 -3.46 -0.42 -8.55
N LEU A 121 -3.73 0.74 -9.15
CA LEU A 121 -3.36 1.01 -10.53
C LEU A 121 -1.86 0.83 -10.75
N GLY A 122 -1.03 1.35 -9.85
CA GLY A 122 0.42 1.14 -9.89
C GLY A 122 0.81 -0.34 -9.79
N CYS A 123 0.19 -1.09 -8.88
CA CYS A 123 0.41 -2.53 -8.74
C CYS A 123 0.07 -3.31 -10.01
N PHE A 124 -1.10 -3.04 -10.61
CA PHE A 124 -1.50 -3.71 -11.85
C PHE A 124 -0.61 -3.33 -13.04
N LEU A 125 -0.21 -2.06 -13.17
CA LEU A 125 0.74 -1.63 -14.20
C LEU A 125 2.13 -2.24 -14.01
N ALA A 126 2.52 -2.55 -12.77
CA ALA A 126 3.78 -3.24 -12.49
C ALA A 126 3.79 -4.69 -12.96
N TYR A 127 2.64 -5.36 -13.11
CA TYR A 127 2.54 -6.81 -13.36
C TYR A 127 3.47 -7.31 -14.47
N ARG A 128 3.48 -6.65 -15.63
CA ARG A 128 4.31 -7.06 -16.77
C ARG A 128 5.81 -7.11 -16.47
N HIS A 129 6.29 -6.31 -15.52
CA HIS A 129 7.70 -6.26 -15.10
C HIS A 129 8.08 -7.36 -14.11
N PHE A 130 7.10 -8.14 -13.67
CA PHE A 130 7.24 -9.28 -12.77
C PHE A 130 6.76 -10.59 -13.42
N ALA A 131 5.96 -10.51 -14.48
CA ALA A 131 5.39 -11.67 -15.17
C ALA A 131 6.42 -12.40 -16.06
N GLU A 132 7.38 -11.67 -16.62
CA GLU A 132 8.44 -12.27 -17.44
C GLU A 132 9.57 -12.79 -16.53
N PRO A 133 10.04 -14.03 -16.72
CA PRO A 133 11.27 -14.48 -16.09
C PRO A 133 12.37 -13.48 -16.47
N ALA A 134 13.08 -12.93 -15.47
CA ALA A 134 14.36 -12.29 -15.76
C ALA A 134 15.13 -13.26 -16.65
N GLN A 135 15.47 -12.86 -17.87
CA GLN A 135 16.32 -13.66 -18.75
C GLN A 135 17.52 -14.07 -17.90
N LEU A 136 17.49 -15.32 -17.44
CA LEU A 136 18.62 -15.93 -16.76
C LEU A 136 19.74 -15.77 -17.76
N ALA A 137 20.75 -15.01 -17.36
CA ALA A 137 21.96 -14.77 -18.12
C ALA A 137 22.37 -16.08 -18.80
N THR A 138 22.07 -16.18 -20.09
CA THR A 138 22.58 -17.20 -21.01
C THR A 138 24.04 -16.88 -21.38
N ASP A 139 24.65 -15.93 -20.69
CA ASP A 139 25.99 -15.40 -20.99
C ASP A 139 27.03 -15.88 -19.96
N PHE A 140 26.92 -17.15 -19.55
CA PHE A 140 28.07 -17.93 -19.05
C PHE A 140 28.47 -18.98 -20.10
N GLY A 141 28.58 -18.53 -21.36
CA GLY A 141 29.30 -19.24 -22.43
C GLY A 141 30.79 -18.94 -22.39
#